data_AF-A0A5N5NK03-F1
#
_entry.id   AF-A0A5N5NK03-F1
#
_cell.length_a   1.000
_cell.length_b   1.000
_cell.length_c   1.000
_cell.angle_alpha   90.00
_cell.angle_beta   90.00
_cell.angle_gamma   90.00
#
_symmetry.space_group_name_H-M   'P 1'
#
loop_
_entity.id
_entity.type
_entity.pdbx_description
1 polymer ?
#
loop_
_entity_poly.entity_id
_entity_poly.type
_entity_poly.pdbx_seq_one_letter_code
_entity_poly.pdbx_strand_id
1 'polypeptide(L)'
;MSLRYSRNTLSKVVSEPNFSMSSIRPSSAVKLAGFYFGPGPVFSHDQETAHRIRAGLLGEDTSSLSALGAKERAAASVQALFECAMNYRDFYRNVRGGEIFCVVIANQTALHDVLISDDVKLVVQMMARARANYQGNDSPTPLNQLVDSLIEMKQEVAAMPLTQAPQGLALSTRPSEAGAAAREAGRVSAGLASNMVGMNIAQPAWPPEHFTPTDLVFPADNNVTELLSGVDTDNTQPRQQLPPVDSRSLPILLRIHLCHLALTRRTARKDWVLFLTPVGFLRYTDRRRWFLVGGQQTKVFTTVPRFLAYADEAMRRCVYNAVGLFCHWIPQSQHVDRVEDLVRDDPADVWTDREMMRRYAAVMILRRIATPLGMRIHVVWYDPWFRDGIIRQQFGHGEQAITDYRVEVNEMLNQWAAENRIEIESKYYRGPVSSEAGVAGDSVRQCFNFIETVTSGKWFELPEPEDEQALLNMGFVPVC
;
A
#
# COMPACT_ATOMS: atom_id res chain seq x y z
N MET A 1 16.04 -60.59 -0.36
CA MET A 1 17.42 -60.18 -0.68
C MET A 1 17.52 -58.68 -0.51
N SER A 2 18.26 -58.27 0.52
CA SER A 2 18.47 -56.88 0.93
C SER A 2 19.78 -56.41 0.32
N LEU A 3 19.78 -55.26 -0.37
CA LEU A 3 21.01 -54.56 -0.72
C LEU A 3 20.90 -53.11 -0.25
N ARG A 4 21.63 -52.87 0.84
CA ARG A 4 21.92 -51.60 1.48
C ARG A 4 22.85 -50.80 0.57
N TYR A 5 22.55 -49.54 0.33
CA TYR A 5 23.55 -48.58 -0.14
C TYR A 5 24.07 -47.75 1.05
N SER A 6 25.38 -47.80 1.23
CA SER A 6 26.16 -47.21 2.32
C SER A 6 26.05 -45.70 2.39
N ARG A 7 25.87 -45.21 3.62
CA ARG A 7 26.29 -43.89 4.07
C ARG A 7 27.82 -43.85 4.11
N ASN A 8 28.43 -42.94 3.35
CA ASN A 8 29.82 -42.52 3.59
C ASN A 8 29.80 -41.12 4.21
N THR A 9 30.12 -41.10 5.50
CA THR A 9 30.64 -39.97 6.28
C THR A 9 32.00 -39.56 5.75
N LEU A 10 32.14 -38.29 5.34
CA LEU A 10 33.42 -37.60 5.28
C LEU A 10 33.29 -36.30 6.07
N SER A 11 33.81 -36.36 7.30
CA SER A 11 34.11 -35.23 8.15
C SER A 11 35.10 -34.30 7.45
N LYS A 12 34.67 -33.08 7.12
CA LYS A 12 35.58 -31.95 6.96
C LYS A 12 35.38 -31.02 8.14
N VAL A 13 36.37 -31.05 9.03
CA VAL A 13 36.64 -30.05 10.05
C VAL A 13 36.78 -28.72 9.34
N VAL A 14 35.76 -27.88 9.42
CA VAL A 14 35.88 -26.45 9.12
C VAL A 14 36.18 -25.80 10.47
N SER A 15 37.44 -25.41 10.64
CA SER A 15 37.90 -24.52 11.69
C SER A 15 37.02 -23.26 11.71
N GLU A 16 36.28 -23.07 12.80
CA GLU A 16 35.56 -21.83 13.09
C GLU A 16 36.56 -20.67 13.11
N PRO A 17 36.41 -19.63 12.28
CA PRO A 17 37.01 -18.36 12.59
C PRO A 17 36.21 -17.78 13.76
N ASN A 18 36.88 -17.66 14.92
CA ASN A 18 36.41 -16.86 16.05
C ASN A 18 36.22 -15.40 15.61
N PHE A 19 35.06 -15.10 15.03
CA PHE A 19 34.57 -13.74 14.87
C PHE A 19 33.93 -13.33 16.20
N SER A 20 34.69 -12.54 16.97
CA SER A 20 34.16 -11.68 18.02
C SER A 20 33.13 -10.72 17.40
N MET A 21 31.88 -11.16 17.24
CA MET A 21 30.76 -10.30 16.89
C MET A 21 30.50 -9.36 18.07
N SER A 22 30.83 -8.08 17.90
CA SER A 22 30.24 -7.02 18.69
C SER A 22 28.75 -6.94 18.37
N SER A 23 27.94 -7.81 18.98
CA SER A 23 26.49 -7.75 18.94
C SER A 23 26.04 -6.41 19.51
N ILE A 24 25.66 -5.47 18.64
CA ILE A 24 25.01 -4.23 19.06
C ILE A 24 23.74 -4.65 19.80
N ARG A 25 23.64 -4.32 21.09
CA ARG A 25 22.37 -4.47 21.81
C ARG A 25 21.35 -3.57 21.10
N PRO A 26 20.33 -4.10 20.41
CA PRO A 26 19.49 -3.28 19.53
C PRO A 26 18.76 -2.15 20.27
N SER A 27 18.54 -2.32 21.57
CA SER A 27 17.97 -1.31 22.46
C SER A 27 18.86 -0.10 22.74
N SER A 28 20.17 -0.17 22.52
CA SER A 28 21.07 0.98 22.73
C SER A 28 21.18 1.88 21.49
N ALA A 29 20.93 1.34 20.29
CA ALA A 29 20.96 2.09 19.03
C ALA A 29 19.82 3.12 18.95
N VAL A 30 18.70 2.87 19.62
CA VAL A 30 17.53 3.77 19.61
C VAL A 30 17.50 4.72 20.82
N LYS A 31 18.52 4.68 21.68
CA LYS A 31 18.69 5.64 22.77
C LYS A 31 19.40 6.89 22.22
N LEU A 32 18.59 7.87 21.86
CA LEU A 32 19.02 9.14 21.26
C LEU A 32 19.28 10.21 22.32
N ALA A 33 20.14 11.18 22.01
CA ALA A 33 20.46 12.29 22.91
C ALA A 33 19.22 13.15 23.18
N GLY A 34 19.04 13.62 24.42
CA GLY A 34 17.84 14.38 24.82
C GLY A 34 16.57 13.56 25.07
N PHE A 35 16.67 12.21 25.10
CA PHE A 35 15.57 11.30 25.41
C PHE A 35 15.95 10.35 26.56
N TYR A 36 15.02 10.12 27.48
CA TYR A 36 15.19 9.13 28.55
C TYR A 36 14.24 7.95 28.38
N PHE A 37 14.80 6.82 27.96
CA PHE A 37 14.09 5.54 27.92
C PHE A 37 14.33 4.76 29.22
N GLY A 38 13.25 4.41 29.91
CA GLY A 38 13.31 3.62 31.15
C GLY A 38 13.95 2.24 30.96
N PRO A 39 14.24 1.53 32.06
CA PRO A 39 14.78 0.17 31.99
C PRO A 39 13.76 -0.78 31.35
N GLY A 40 14.20 -1.55 30.35
CA GLY A 40 13.35 -2.49 29.61
C GLY A 40 13.43 -2.34 28.09
N PRO A 41 12.57 -3.04 27.34
CA PRO A 41 12.48 -2.88 25.89
C PRO A 41 11.92 -1.50 25.54
N VAL A 42 12.52 -0.86 24.53
CA VAL A 42 12.23 0.53 24.13
C VAL A 42 10.86 0.70 23.45
N PHE A 43 10.37 -0.31 22.72
CA PHE A 43 9.14 -0.20 21.93
C PHE A 43 8.04 -1.14 22.40
N SER A 44 8.29 -2.45 22.39
CA SER A 44 7.31 -3.46 22.81
C SER A 44 7.96 -4.66 23.47
N HIS A 45 7.21 -5.35 24.31
CA HIS A 45 7.53 -6.69 24.79
C HIS A 45 7.26 -7.77 23.73
N ASP A 46 6.40 -7.46 22.76
CA ASP A 46 6.21 -8.30 21.58
C ASP A 46 7.44 -8.24 20.68
N GLN A 47 8.05 -9.40 20.46
CA GLN A 47 9.28 -9.54 19.68
C GLN A 47 9.04 -9.19 18.20
N GLU A 48 7.87 -9.50 17.64
CA GLU A 48 7.59 -9.23 16.23
C GLU A 48 7.45 -7.74 15.97
N THR A 49 6.63 -7.05 16.78
CA THR A 49 6.48 -5.60 16.70
C THR A 49 7.80 -4.87 16.94
N ALA A 50 8.57 -5.30 17.95
CA ALA A 50 9.89 -4.72 18.19
C ALA A 50 10.86 -4.96 17.02
N HIS A 51 10.79 -6.13 16.36
CA HIS A 51 11.60 -6.43 15.19
C HIS A 51 11.21 -5.55 13.99
N ARG A 52 9.91 -5.42 13.68
CA ARG A 52 9.43 -4.56 12.57
C ARG A 52 9.86 -3.11 12.75
N ILE A 53 9.67 -2.55 13.96
CA ILE A 53 10.09 -1.18 14.25
C ILE A 53 11.60 -1.01 14.09
N ARG A 54 12.39 -1.95 14.62
CA ARG A 54 13.86 -1.90 14.46
C ARG A 54 14.28 -1.98 13.00
N ALA A 55 13.71 -2.89 12.23
CA ALA A 55 14.00 -3.01 10.81
C ALA A 55 13.60 -1.74 10.05
N GLY A 56 12.47 -1.11 10.40
CA GLY A 56 12.07 0.19 9.82
C GLY A 56 13.05 1.32 10.07
N LEU A 57 13.65 1.36 11.27
CA LEU A 57 14.55 2.45 11.69
C LEU A 57 16.03 2.19 11.35
N LEU A 58 16.46 0.94 11.27
CA LEU A 58 17.88 0.56 11.14
C LEU A 58 18.19 -0.20 9.84
N GLY A 59 17.19 -0.84 9.24
CA GLY A 59 17.34 -1.89 8.24
C GLY A 59 17.45 -3.29 8.86
N GLU A 60 17.20 -4.34 8.07
CA GLU A 60 17.34 -5.73 8.52
C GLU A 60 18.81 -6.17 8.67
N ASP A 61 19.72 -5.57 7.89
CA ASP A 61 21.14 -5.90 7.93
C ASP A 61 21.94 -4.84 8.70
N THR A 62 22.06 -5.07 10.00
CA THR A 62 22.90 -4.22 10.87
C THR A 62 24.30 -4.80 11.07
N SER A 63 24.66 -5.88 10.37
CA SER A 63 25.92 -6.60 10.60
C SER A 63 27.16 -5.79 10.23
N SER A 64 27.03 -4.87 9.27
CA SER A 64 28.06 -3.95 8.81
C SER A 64 28.11 -2.62 9.58
N LEU A 65 27.13 -2.34 10.44
CA LEU A 65 27.02 -1.07 11.13
C LEU A 65 27.79 -1.07 12.45
N SER A 66 28.52 0.02 12.71
CA SER A 66 29.05 0.30 14.05
C SER A 66 27.91 0.73 14.99
N ALA A 67 28.11 0.61 16.30
CA ALA A 67 27.11 1.05 17.29
C ALA A 67 26.77 2.55 17.18
N LEU A 68 27.73 3.38 16.72
CA LEU A 68 27.50 4.80 16.45
C LEU A 68 26.71 4.99 15.15
N GLY A 69 27.08 4.30 14.06
CA GLY A 69 26.36 4.38 12.80
C GLY A 69 24.92 3.88 12.89
N ALA A 70 24.66 2.86 13.71
CA ALA A 70 23.30 2.42 14.01
C ALA A 70 22.49 3.49 14.75
N LYS A 71 23.11 4.24 15.68
CA LYS A 71 22.45 5.36 16.37
C LYS A 71 22.12 6.51 15.43
N GLU A 72 23.07 6.90 14.59
CA GLU A 72 22.88 7.98 13.62
C GLU A 72 21.78 7.63 12.61
N ARG A 73 21.76 6.39 12.12
CA ARG A 73 20.73 5.89 11.20
C ARG A 73 19.34 5.84 11.85
N ALA A 74 19.24 5.35 13.09
CA ALA A 74 17.98 5.40 13.83
C ALA A 74 17.53 6.85 14.06
N ALA A 75 18.44 7.74 14.43
CA ALA A 75 18.14 9.16 14.64
C ALA A 75 17.60 9.81 13.37
N ALA A 76 18.25 9.58 12.23
CA ALA A 76 17.82 10.11 10.93
C ALA A 76 16.45 9.56 10.52
N SER A 77 16.20 8.26 10.70
CA SER A 77 14.91 7.63 10.35
C SER A 77 13.77 8.16 11.22
N VAL A 78 14.01 8.30 12.55
CA VAL A 78 13.02 8.89 13.44
C VAL A 78 12.83 10.37 13.14
N GLN A 79 13.89 11.12 12.85
CA GLN A 79 13.78 12.52 12.45
C GLN A 79 12.93 12.68 11.19
N ALA A 80 13.18 11.89 10.14
CA ALA A 80 12.39 11.90 8.92
C ALA A 80 10.90 11.60 9.18
N LEU A 81 10.59 10.67 10.09
CA LEU A 81 9.22 10.36 10.50
C LEU A 81 8.53 11.58 11.13
N PHE A 82 9.22 12.30 12.02
CA PHE A 82 8.69 13.48 12.70
C PHE A 82 8.63 14.71 11.78
N GLU A 83 9.61 14.90 10.89
CA GLU A 83 9.55 15.92 9.83
C GLU A 83 8.34 15.69 8.93
N CYS A 84 8.11 14.44 8.51
CA CYS A 84 6.91 14.07 7.76
C CYS A 84 5.64 14.38 8.55
N ALA A 85 5.58 14.03 9.85
CA ALA A 85 4.44 14.36 10.69
C ALA A 85 4.16 15.87 10.76
N MET A 86 5.22 16.69 10.84
CA MET A 86 5.10 18.15 10.88
C MET A 86 4.67 18.75 9.54
N ASN A 87 5.10 18.18 8.40
CA ASN A 87 4.62 18.56 7.08
C ASN A 87 3.11 18.32 6.92
N TYR A 88 2.56 17.36 7.69
CA TYR A 88 1.14 17.04 7.71
C TYR A 88 0.38 17.59 8.94
N ARG A 89 0.88 18.67 9.56
CA ARG A 89 0.30 19.25 10.79
C ARG A 89 -1.17 19.65 10.69
N ASP A 90 -1.62 20.19 9.56
CA ASP A 90 -2.99 20.67 9.44
C ASP A 90 -3.94 19.47 9.26
N PHE A 91 -3.49 18.44 8.55
CA PHE A 91 -4.17 17.15 8.52
C PHE A 91 -4.25 16.51 9.91
N TYR A 92 -3.16 16.52 10.69
CA TYR A 92 -3.18 16.04 12.09
C TYR A 92 -4.26 16.72 12.92
N ARG A 93 -4.37 18.05 12.84
CA ARG A 93 -5.38 18.82 13.57
C ARG A 93 -6.79 18.46 13.15
N ASN A 94 -7.04 18.28 11.85
CA ASN A 94 -8.36 17.95 11.31
C ASN A 94 -8.81 16.52 11.65
N VAL A 95 -7.90 15.54 11.58
CA VAL A 95 -8.19 14.13 11.92
C VAL A 95 -7.92 13.79 13.39
N ARG A 96 -7.50 14.78 14.18
CA ARG A 96 -7.13 14.69 15.61
C ARG A 96 -6.14 13.56 15.93
N GLY A 97 -5.18 13.33 15.04
CA GLY A 97 -4.21 12.24 15.20
C GLY A 97 -4.80 10.83 15.13
N GLY A 98 -5.91 10.65 14.42
CA GLY A 98 -6.53 9.34 14.15
C GLY A 98 -5.62 8.39 13.37
N GLU A 99 -6.04 7.13 13.23
CA GLU A 99 -5.24 6.07 12.61
C GLU A 99 -4.76 6.41 11.18
N ILE A 100 -5.63 7.06 10.40
CA ILE A 100 -5.32 7.48 9.02
C ILE A 100 -4.11 8.41 8.96
N PHE A 101 -3.88 9.26 9.97
CA PHE A 101 -2.68 10.10 10.05
C PHE A 101 -1.39 9.27 10.11
N CYS A 102 -1.38 8.24 10.96
CA CYS A 102 -0.24 7.33 11.08
C CYS A 102 -0.03 6.53 9.80
N VAL A 103 -1.10 6.14 9.10
CA VAL A 103 -1.00 5.49 7.78
C VAL A 103 -0.37 6.41 6.75
N VAL A 104 -0.78 7.70 6.68
CA VAL A 104 -0.21 8.67 5.75
C VAL A 104 1.29 8.86 6.01
N ILE A 105 1.69 9.11 7.26
CA ILE A 105 3.11 9.26 7.61
C ILE A 105 3.90 7.99 7.28
N ALA A 106 3.39 6.82 7.62
CA ALA A 106 4.06 5.55 7.35
C ALA A 106 4.35 5.35 5.86
N ASN A 107 3.42 5.77 4.99
CA ASN A 107 3.59 5.66 3.54
C ASN A 107 4.55 6.72 2.96
N GLN A 108 4.53 7.94 3.49
CA GLN A 108 5.31 9.06 3.00
C GLN A 108 6.77 9.04 3.46
N THR A 109 7.05 8.49 4.65
CA THR A 109 8.40 8.49 5.20
C THR A 109 9.30 7.48 4.48
N ALA A 110 10.50 7.90 4.10
CA ALA A 110 11.52 7.04 3.52
C ALA A 110 12.22 6.22 4.61
N LEU A 111 11.58 5.15 5.06
CA LEU A 111 12.11 4.22 6.07
C LEU A 111 12.82 3.02 5.42
N HIS A 112 13.66 2.34 6.19
CA HIS A 112 14.40 1.15 5.73
C HIS A 112 13.55 -0.12 5.65
N ASP A 113 12.36 -0.10 6.23
CA ASP A 113 11.36 -1.17 6.17
C ASP A 113 9.97 -0.57 6.37
N VAL A 114 8.94 -1.31 5.97
CA VAL A 114 7.56 -0.83 6.03
C VAL A 114 7.01 -0.98 7.44
N LEU A 115 6.64 0.15 8.04
CA LEU A 115 5.91 0.21 9.31
C LEU A 115 4.41 0.25 9.04
N ILE A 116 3.63 -0.45 9.87
CA ILE A 116 2.18 -0.30 9.91
C ILE A 116 1.78 0.89 10.81
N SER A 117 0.51 1.29 10.75
CA SER A 117 -0.03 2.42 11.52
C SER A 117 0.27 2.31 13.02
N ASP A 118 0.04 1.13 13.60
CA ASP A 118 0.29 0.86 15.02
C ASP A 118 1.76 0.96 15.39
N ASP A 119 2.66 0.52 14.51
CA ASP A 119 4.11 0.62 14.71
C ASP A 119 4.53 2.10 14.76
N VAL A 120 4.04 2.93 13.83
CA VAL A 120 4.30 4.39 13.80
C VAL A 120 3.74 5.06 15.05
N LYS A 121 2.50 4.74 15.42
CA LYS A 121 1.86 5.27 16.62
C LYS A 121 2.65 4.94 17.87
N LEU A 122 3.16 3.71 17.98
CA LEU A 122 3.99 3.27 19.09
C LEU A 122 5.32 4.03 19.14
N VAL A 123 6.00 4.20 17.99
CA VAL A 123 7.23 5.01 17.90
C VAL A 123 6.98 6.44 18.36
N VAL A 124 5.96 7.11 17.83
CA VAL A 124 5.62 8.49 18.19
C VAL A 124 5.32 8.63 19.67
N GLN A 125 4.53 7.72 20.25
CA GLN A 125 4.20 7.73 21.68
C GLN A 125 5.41 7.50 22.57
N MET A 126 6.28 6.54 22.21
CA MET A 126 7.46 6.22 23.00
C MET A 126 8.49 7.34 22.95
N MET A 127 8.71 7.96 21.79
CA MET A 127 9.59 9.12 21.67
C MET A 127 9.08 10.32 22.48
N ALA A 128 7.79 10.63 22.38
CA ALA A 128 7.18 11.71 23.17
C ALA A 128 7.29 11.46 24.68
N ARG A 129 7.05 10.23 25.13
CA ARG A 129 7.19 9.84 26.54
C ARG A 129 8.64 9.91 27.00
N ALA A 130 9.59 9.43 26.18
CA ALA A 130 11.00 9.48 26.50
C ALA A 130 11.52 10.92 26.59
N ARG A 131 10.98 11.82 25.75
CA ARG A 131 11.28 13.25 25.80
C ARG A 131 10.75 13.90 27.09
N ALA A 132 9.50 13.62 27.46
CA ALA A 132 8.89 14.14 28.68
C ALA A 132 9.60 13.68 29.97
N ASN A 133 10.21 12.49 29.96
CA ASN A 133 10.95 11.96 31.11
C ASN A 133 12.41 12.41 31.17
N TYR A 134 12.91 13.12 30.16
CA TYR A 134 14.31 13.53 30.10
C TYR A 134 14.56 14.75 31.00
N GLN A 135 15.44 14.62 31.99
CA GLN A 135 15.80 15.67 32.97
C GLN A 135 17.22 16.21 32.77
N GLY A 136 17.89 15.85 31.67
CA GLY A 136 19.27 16.30 31.41
C GLY A 136 19.33 17.67 30.72
N ASN A 137 20.56 18.16 30.55
CA ASN A 137 20.86 19.46 29.93
C ASN A 137 21.58 19.32 28.57
N ASP A 138 21.31 18.24 27.83
CA ASP A 138 21.87 18.10 26.47
C ASP A 138 21.43 19.26 25.57
N SER A 139 22.32 19.66 24.65
CA SER A 139 22.05 20.65 23.62
C SER A 139 20.80 20.28 22.81
N PRO A 140 19.93 21.25 22.46
CA PRO A 140 18.77 20.97 21.63
C PRO A 140 19.21 20.43 20.26
N THR A 141 18.67 19.27 19.88
CA THR A 141 18.85 18.69 18.55
C THR A 141 17.62 18.98 17.67
N PRO A 142 17.73 18.92 16.33
CA PRO A 142 16.57 19.07 15.45
C PRO A 142 15.43 18.09 15.78
N LEU A 143 15.79 16.83 16.08
CA LEU A 143 14.83 15.81 16.47
C LEU A 143 14.08 16.19 17.76
N ASN A 144 14.77 16.74 18.78
CA ASN A 144 14.11 17.13 20.02
C ASN A 144 13.08 18.24 19.78
N GLN A 145 13.43 19.23 18.95
CA GLN A 145 12.54 20.34 18.59
C GLN A 145 11.29 19.85 17.83
N LEU A 146 11.45 18.89 16.92
CA LEU A 146 10.32 18.29 16.20
C LEU A 146 9.40 17.49 17.12
N VAL A 147 9.97 16.71 18.06
CA VAL A 147 9.18 15.96 19.04
C VAL A 147 8.45 16.91 19.99
N ASP A 148 9.12 17.96 20.47
CA ASP A 148 8.52 18.98 21.34
C ASP A 148 7.35 19.68 20.61
N SER A 149 7.54 20.05 19.33
CA SER A 149 6.49 20.64 18.49
C SER A 149 5.28 19.71 18.30
N LEU A 150 5.51 18.40 18.13
CA LEU A 150 4.42 17.43 18.02
C LEU A 150 3.68 17.23 19.36
N ILE A 151 4.39 17.28 20.48
CA ILE A 151 3.78 17.22 21.82
C ILE A 151 2.87 18.43 22.03
N GLU A 152 3.34 19.63 21.68
CA GLU A 152 2.54 20.86 21.73
C GLU A 152 1.30 20.74 20.85
N MET A 153 1.46 20.30 19.59
CA MET A 153 0.34 20.07 18.67
C MET A 153 -0.69 19.07 19.23
N LYS A 154 -0.24 18.00 19.87
CA LYS A 154 -1.12 17.02 20.52
C LYS A 154 -1.90 17.64 21.68
N GLN A 155 -1.26 18.52 22.46
CA GLN A 155 -1.92 19.26 23.55
C GLN A 155 -2.93 20.28 23.01
N GLU A 156 -2.59 21.01 21.95
CA GLU A 156 -3.51 21.92 21.26
C GLU A 156 -4.78 21.18 20.81
N VAL A 157 -4.61 20.04 20.11
CA VAL A 157 -5.74 19.23 19.62
C VAL A 157 -6.57 18.64 20.76
N ALA A 158 -5.94 18.26 21.87
CA ALA A 158 -6.64 17.79 23.07
C ALA A 158 -7.44 18.92 23.75
N ALA A 159 -6.97 20.16 23.67
CA ALA A 159 -7.66 21.34 24.19
C ALA A 159 -8.77 21.87 23.26
N MET A 160 -8.80 21.48 21.98
CA MET A 160 -9.83 21.91 21.04
C MET A 160 -11.22 21.34 21.40
N PRO A 161 -12.26 22.19 21.48
CA PRO A 161 -13.63 21.73 21.72
C PRO A 161 -14.05 20.67 20.70
N LEU A 162 -14.75 19.62 21.14
CA LEU A 162 -15.31 18.58 20.25
C LEU A 162 -16.33 19.14 19.22
N THR A 163 -16.72 20.42 19.35
CA THR A 163 -17.78 21.10 18.60
C THR A 163 -17.32 21.93 17.39
N GLN A 164 -16.02 22.13 17.14
CA GLN A 164 -15.54 22.82 15.92
C GLN A 164 -15.48 21.87 14.70
N ALA A 165 -16.60 21.20 14.42
CA ALA A 165 -16.82 20.64 13.08
C ALA A 165 -17.43 21.75 12.20
N PRO A 166 -17.12 21.83 10.89
CA PRO A 166 -17.85 22.71 9.99
C PRO A 166 -19.34 22.38 10.10
N GLN A 167 -20.12 23.34 10.60
CA GLN A 167 -21.54 23.17 10.85
C GLN A 167 -22.31 23.22 9.52
N GLY A 168 -22.42 22.07 8.87
CA GLY A 168 -23.62 21.76 8.09
C GLY A 168 -24.75 21.43 9.06
N LEU A 169 -25.69 22.36 9.21
CA LEU A 169 -26.82 22.28 10.13
C LEU A 169 -27.76 21.14 9.71
N ALA A 170 -27.56 19.93 10.25
CA ALA A 170 -28.46 18.80 10.06
C ALA A 170 -29.03 18.34 11.42
N LEU A 171 -30.28 18.70 11.65
CA LEU A 171 -31.12 18.24 12.75
C LEU A 171 -31.35 16.72 12.63
N SER A 172 -31.00 16.01 13.70
CA SER A 172 -31.54 14.72 14.15
C SER A 172 -31.62 13.56 13.15
N THR A 173 -30.81 12.54 13.38
CA THR A 173 -31.26 11.16 13.66
C THR A 173 -30.03 10.35 14.11
N ARG A 174 -30.24 9.22 14.81
CA ARG A 174 -29.19 8.30 15.30
C ARG A 174 -28.01 8.22 14.32
N PRO A 175 -26.74 8.31 14.77
CA PRO A 175 -25.61 8.10 13.88
C PRO A 175 -25.66 6.66 13.39
N SER A 176 -26.11 6.45 12.15
CA SER A 176 -25.78 5.23 11.43
C SER A 176 -24.25 5.20 11.26
N GLU A 177 -23.67 4.01 11.22
CA GLU A 177 -22.23 3.84 10.95
C GLU A 177 -21.82 4.55 9.65
N ALA A 178 -22.72 4.58 8.65
CA ALA A 178 -22.55 5.35 7.42
C ALA A 178 -22.39 6.86 7.66
N GLY A 179 -23.18 7.45 8.58
CA GLY A 179 -23.07 8.86 8.95
C GLY A 179 -21.84 9.19 9.79
N ALA A 180 -21.25 8.22 10.51
CA ALA A 180 -19.96 8.39 11.16
C ALA A 180 -18.81 8.35 10.14
N ALA A 181 -18.81 7.37 9.24
CA ALA A 181 -17.80 7.23 8.19
C ALA A 181 -17.79 8.42 7.21
N ALA A 182 -18.96 8.96 6.85
CA ALA A 182 -19.05 10.16 6.02
C ALA A 182 -18.47 11.40 6.71
N ARG A 183 -18.70 11.55 8.03
CA ARG A 183 -18.10 12.65 8.81
C ARG A 183 -16.59 12.50 8.96
N GLU A 184 -16.09 11.29 9.12
CA GLU A 184 -14.66 11.01 9.14
C GLU A 184 -14.01 11.29 7.78
N ALA A 185 -14.62 10.83 6.69
CA ALA A 185 -14.18 11.15 5.33
C ALA A 185 -14.13 12.66 5.09
N GLY A 186 -15.17 13.40 5.49
CA GLY A 186 -15.18 14.86 5.40
C GLY A 186 -14.07 15.53 6.20
N ARG A 187 -13.73 15.03 7.39
CA ARG A 187 -12.58 15.53 8.17
C ARG A 187 -11.25 15.23 7.50
N VAL A 188 -11.10 14.04 6.92
CA VAL A 188 -9.90 13.63 6.20
C VAL A 188 -9.72 14.50 4.96
N SER A 189 -10.76 14.64 4.12
CA SER A 189 -10.74 15.51 2.94
C SER A 189 -10.45 16.96 3.31
N ALA A 190 -11.12 17.52 4.33
CA ALA A 190 -10.85 18.89 4.77
C ALA A 190 -9.43 19.07 5.30
N GLY A 191 -8.90 18.08 6.02
CA GLY A 191 -7.52 18.09 6.50
C GLY A 191 -6.50 18.00 5.38
N LEU A 192 -6.76 17.19 4.36
CA LEU A 192 -5.93 17.10 3.17
C LEU A 192 -5.96 18.41 2.38
N ALA A 193 -7.15 18.96 2.13
CA ALA A 193 -7.31 20.25 1.48
C ALA A 193 -6.57 21.37 2.23
N SER A 194 -6.66 21.40 3.56
CA SER A 194 -5.94 22.38 4.38
C SER A 194 -4.42 22.22 4.28
N ASN A 195 -3.91 21.00 4.34
CA ASN A 195 -2.48 20.74 4.12
C ASN A 195 -2.03 21.18 2.73
N MET A 196 -2.83 20.90 1.71
CA MET A 196 -2.55 21.27 0.33
C MET A 196 -2.49 22.79 0.13
N VAL A 197 -3.38 23.55 0.79
CA VAL A 197 -3.29 25.01 0.84
C VAL A 197 -1.98 25.44 1.48
N GLY A 198 -1.57 24.80 2.58
CA GLY A 198 -0.27 25.02 3.22
C GLY A 198 0.92 24.69 2.30
N MET A 199 0.74 23.77 1.35
CA MET A 199 1.71 23.39 0.32
C MET A 199 1.61 24.25 -0.97
N ASN A 200 0.83 25.34 -0.99
CA ASN A 200 0.55 26.20 -2.16
C ASN A 200 -0.17 25.48 -3.33
N ILE A 201 -0.97 24.48 -3.03
CA ILE A 201 -1.71 23.69 -4.00
C ILE A 201 -3.18 24.11 -3.94
N ALA A 202 -3.51 25.11 -4.77
CA ALA A 202 -4.78 25.84 -4.69
C ALA A 202 -5.99 25.06 -5.28
N GLN A 203 -6.75 24.34 -4.45
CA GLN A 203 -8.20 24.09 -4.63
C GLN A 203 -8.88 23.76 -3.28
N PRO A 204 -10.06 24.33 -2.97
CA PRO A 204 -10.65 24.25 -1.63
C PRO A 204 -11.42 22.96 -1.31
N ALA A 205 -11.66 22.04 -2.27
CA ALA A 205 -12.49 20.85 -2.07
C ALA A 205 -11.93 19.59 -2.77
N TRP A 206 -10.63 19.34 -2.62
CA TRP A 206 -9.96 18.17 -3.19
C TRP A 206 -9.29 17.34 -2.08
N PRO A 207 -9.38 16.00 -2.09
CA PRO A 207 -10.11 15.15 -3.05
C PRO A 207 -11.65 15.15 -2.86
N PRO A 208 -12.43 14.67 -3.84
CA PRO A 208 -13.90 14.62 -3.77
C PRO A 208 -14.45 13.89 -2.54
N GLU A 209 -15.58 14.34 -1.98
CA GLU A 209 -16.15 13.84 -0.72
C GLU A 209 -16.59 12.36 -0.73
N HIS A 210 -16.79 11.77 -1.92
CA HIS A 210 -17.27 10.39 -2.05
C HIS A 210 -16.17 9.33 -1.89
N PHE A 211 -14.91 9.76 -1.73
CA PHE A 211 -13.80 8.87 -1.38
C PHE A 211 -13.82 8.51 0.11
N THR A 212 -13.47 7.27 0.41
CA THR A 212 -13.39 6.81 1.80
C THR A 212 -12.09 7.30 2.45
N PRO A 213 -12.01 7.38 3.80
CA PRO A 213 -10.76 7.71 4.49
C PRO A 213 -9.57 6.85 4.04
N THR A 214 -9.82 5.56 3.80
CA THR A 214 -8.84 4.59 3.28
C THR A 214 -8.36 4.95 1.88
N ASP A 215 -9.26 5.40 1.00
CA ASP A 215 -8.89 5.85 -0.35
C ASP A 215 -8.07 7.14 -0.31
N LEU A 216 -8.43 8.08 0.57
CA LEU A 216 -7.83 9.41 0.66
C LEU A 216 -6.34 9.39 1.05
N VAL A 217 -5.85 8.30 1.62
CA VAL A 217 -4.42 8.09 1.91
C VAL A 217 -3.56 8.15 0.64
N PHE A 218 -4.05 7.69 -0.51
CA PHE A 218 -3.25 7.58 -1.73
C PHE A 218 -3.14 8.90 -2.50
N PRO A 219 -4.23 9.66 -2.73
CA PRO A 219 -4.15 11.00 -3.27
C PRO A 219 -3.36 11.97 -2.40
N ALA A 220 -3.26 11.71 -1.09
CA ALA A 220 -2.44 12.48 -0.16
C ALA A 220 -0.93 12.27 -0.34
N ASP A 221 -0.49 11.27 -1.12
CA ASP A 221 0.93 11.07 -1.40
C ASP A 221 1.51 12.27 -2.13
N ASN A 222 2.70 12.74 -1.73
CA ASN A 222 3.29 13.94 -2.32
C ASN A 222 3.46 13.81 -3.84
N ASN A 223 3.89 12.63 -4.33
CA ASN A 223 4.09 12.39 -5.77
C ASN A 223 2.77 12.38 -6.54
N VAL A 224 1.69 11.93 -5.90
CA VAL A 224 0.35 11.92 -6.49
C VAL A 224 -0.26 13.32 -6.46
N THR A 225 -0.14 14.01 -5.33
CA THR A 225 -0.65 15.36 -5.12
C THR A 225 -0.01 16.36 -6.08
N GLU A 226 1.31 16.27 -6.30
CA GLU A 226 2.03 17.15 -7.23
C GLU A 226 1.47 17.09 -8.66
N LEU A 227 1.05 15.91 -9.10
CA LEU A 227 0.58 15.69 -10.47
C LEU A 227 -0.94 15.82 -10.63
N LEU A 228 -1.71 15.34 -9.66
CA LEU A 228 -3.16 15.17 -9.76
C LEU A 228 -3.98 16.12 -8.91
N SER A 229 -3.34 17.02 -8.16
CA SER A 229 -4.08 17.99 -7.37
C SER A 229 -4.97 18.88 -8.23
N GLY A 230 -6.26 18.88 -7.88
CA GLY A 230 -7.32 19.56 -8.61
C GLY A 230 -7.86 18.79 -9.81
N VAL A 231 -7.44 17.54 -10.00
CA VAL A 231 -8.09 16.62 -10.95
C VAL A 231 -9.34 16.03 -10.33
N ASP A 232 -10.46 16.12 -11.03
CA ASP A 232 -11.72 15.50 -10.68
C ASP A 232 -12.51 15.11 -11.95
N THR A 233 -13.82 14.88 -11.83
CA THR A 233 -14.67 14.52 -12.97
C THR A 233 -14.90 15.67 -13.95
N ASP A 234 -14.75 16.92 -13.52
CA ASP A 234 -14.99 18.12 -14.33
C ASP A 234 -13.68 18.65 -14.92
N ASN A 235 -12.59 18.60 -14.17
CA ASN A 235 -11.23 18.87 -14.59
C ASN A 235 -10.41 17.57 -14.66
N THR A 236 -10.45 16.89 -15.80
CA THR A 236 -9.76 15.61 -15.97
C THR A 236 -8.28 15.72 -16.29
N GLN A 237 -7.77 16.94 -16.50
CA GLN A 237 -6.41 17.17 -16.95
C GLN A 237 -5.43 17.24 -15.77
N PRO A 238 -4.42 16.34 -15.71
CA PRO A 238 -3.35 16.43 -14.72
C PRO A 238 -2.50 17.67 -14.97
N ARG A 239 -1.78 18.13 -13.94
CA ARG A 239 -0.92 19.32 -14.01
C ARG A 239 0.22 19.18 -15.01
N GLN A 240 0.70 17.95 -15.16
CA GLN A 240 1.67 17.54 -16.17
C GLN A 240 1.13 16.31 -16.88
N GLN A 241 1.45 16.17 -18.17
CA GLN A 241 1.03 15.01 -18.94
C GLN A 241 1.63 13.75 -18.32
N LEU A 242 0.77 12.80 -17.97
CA LEU A 242 1.21 11.52 -17.41
C LEU A 242 1.92 10.71 -18.50
N PRO A 243 3.11 10.16 -18.23
CA PRO A 243 3.76 9.25 -19.16
C PRO A 243 2.92 7.97 -19.33
N PRO A 244 2.99 7.31 -20.49
CA PRO A 244 2.28 6.06 -20.71
C PRO A 244 2.80 4.99 -19.76
N VAL A 245 1.88 4.23 -19.17
CA VAL A 245 2.20 3.12 -18.28
C VAL A 245 2.37 1.82 -19.07
N ASP A 246 3.25 0.95 -18.61
CA ASP A 246 3.48 -0.39 -19.14
C ASP A 246 4.02 -1.35 -18.06
N SER A 247 4.33 -2.57 -18.49
CA SER A 247 4.90 -3.64 -17.65
C SER A 247 6.26 -3.32 -17.03
N ARG A 248 6.94 -2.23 -17.42
CA ARG A 248 8.27 -1.82 -16.90
C ARG A 248 8.29 -0.47 -16.19
N SER A 249 7.18 0.26 -16.23
CA SER A 249 7.01 1.55 -15.56
C SER A 249 7.39 1.52 -14.08
N LEU A 250 7.69 2.67 -13.47
CA LEU A 250 7.93 2.68 -12.03
C LEU A 250 6.65 2.35 -11.24
N PRO A 251 6.76 1.69 -10.08
CA PRO A 251 5.61 1.37 -9.24
C PRO A 251 4.70 2.56 -8.94
N ILE A 252 5.30 3.70 -8.60
CA ILE A 252 4.57 4.94 -8.29
C ILE A 252 3.70 5.41 -9.46
N LEU A 253 4.14 5.20 -10.70
CA LEU A 253 3.38 5.59 -11.89
C LEU A 253 2.08 4.78 -12.01
N LEU A 254 2.09 3.49 -11.65
CA LEU A 254 0.87 2.68 -11.59
C LEU A 254 -0.15 3.26 -10.61
N ARG A 255 0.30 3.66 -9.41
CA ARG A 255 -0.56 4.28 -8.40
C ARG A 255 -1.10 5.63 -8.87
N ILE A 256 -0.28 6.47 -9.50
CA ILE A 256 -0.71 7.75 -10.07
C ILE A 256 -1.83 7.52 -11.10
N HIS A 257 -1.66 6.58 -12.03
CA HIS A 257 -2.70 6.27 -13.02
C HIS A 257 -3.98 5.71 -12.40
N LEU A 258 -3.88 4.84 -11.38
CA LEU A 258 -5.07 4.37 -10.64
C LEU A 258 -5.80 5.53 -9.93
N CYS A 259 -5.06 6.45 -9.31
CA CYS A 259 -5.64 7.64 -8.68
C CYS A 259 -6.31 8.56 -9.72
N HIS A 260 -5.66 8.79 -10.86
CA HIS A 260 -6.22 9.59 -11.96
C HIS A 260 -7.51 8.99 -12.50
N LEU A 261 -7.55 7.67 -12.75
CA LEU A 261 -8.77 6.97 -13.16
C LEU A 261 -9.88 7.12 -12.11
N ALA A 262 -9.58 6.93 -10.83
CA ALA A 262 -10.58 7.07 -9.79
C ALA A 262 -11.11 8.52 -9.71
N LEU A 263 -10.24 9.53 -9.72
CA LEU A 263 -10.62 10.93 -9.63
C LEU A 263 -11.47 11.39 -10.81
N THR A 264 -11.16 10.93 -12.03
CA THR A 264 -11.84 11.35 -13.26
C THR A 264 -13.07 10.53 -13.60
N ARG A 265 -13.16 9.28 -13.14
CA ARG A 265 -14.24 8.34 -13.50
C ARG A 265 -15.19 8.05 -12.37
N ARG A 266 -14.79 8.13 -11.10
CA ARG A 266 -15.67 7.86 -9.96
C ARG A 266 -16.54 9.08 -9.69
N THR A 267 -17.84 8.85 -9.53
CA THR A 267 -18.78 9.86 -9.06
C THR A 267 -19.53 9.29 -7.85
N ALA A 268 -20.18 10.17 -7.08
CA ALA A 268 -20.96 9.75 -5.90
C ALA A 268 -22.13 8.78 -6.21
N ARG A 269 -22.49 8.63 -7.49
CA ARG A 269 -23.62 7.78 -7.94
C ARG A 269 -23.17 6.42 -8.49
N LYS A 270 -21.87 6.16 -8.59
CA LYS A 270 -21.36 4.94 -9.21
C LYS A 270 -21.22 3.82 -8.18
N ASP A 271 -21.75 2.66 -8.53
CA ASP A 271 -21.77 1.46 -7.69
C ASP A 271 -20.47 0.65 -7.76
N TRP A 272 -19.34 1.34 -7.91
CA TRP A 272 -18.03 0.71 -7.92
C TRP A 272 -16.99 1.52 -7.16
N VAL A 273 -15.99 0.81 -6.66
CA VAL A 273 -14.76 1.37 -6.09
C VAL A 273 -13.54 0.75 -6.75
N LEU A 274 -12.48 1.55 -6.89
CA LEU A 274 -11.20 1.12 -7.41
C LEU A 274 -10.18 1.20 -6.28
N PHE A 275 -9.52 0.07 -6.02
CA PHE A 275 -8.44 0.04 -5.06
C PHE A 275 -7.21 0.76 -5.62
N LEU A 276 -6.84 1.88 -5.02
CA LEU A 276 -5.89 2.85 -5.58
C LEU A 276 -4.41 2.44 -5.43
N THR A 277 -4.15 1.16 -5.18
CA THR A 277 -2.79 0.67 -4.97
C THR A 277 -2.65 -0.70 -5.63
N PRO A 278 -1.61 -0.93 -6.45
CA PRO A 278 -1.46 -2.19 -7.17
C PRO A 278 -1.18 -3.35 -6.19
N VAL A 279 -1.80 -4.50 -6.44
CA VAL A 279 -1.64 -5.72 -5.65
C VAL A 279 -0.52 -6.56 -6.27
N GLY A 280 0.68 -6.52 -5.68
CA GLY A 280 1.84 -7.22 -6.24
C GLY A 280 2.25 -8.49 -5.50
N PHE A 281 1.83 -8.60 -4.24
CA PHE A 281 2.30 -9.65 -3.34
C PHE A 281 1.15 -10.49 -2.81
N LEU A 282 1.42 -11.77 -2.55
CA LEU A 282 0.48 -12.64 -1.85
C LEU A 282 0.47 -12.31 -0.37
N ARG A 283 1.67 -12.18 0.24
CA ARG A 283 1.82 -11.95 1.68
C ARG A 283 2.68 -10.72 1.99
N TYR A 284 2.52 -10.20 3.21
CA TYR A 284 3.29 -9.05 3.69
C TYR A 284 4.78 -9.37 3.81
N THR A 285 5.10 -10.60 4.20
CA THR A 285 6.47 -11.11 4.32
C THR A 285 7.22 -11.04 2.99
N ASP A 286 6.54 -11.35 1.89
CA ASP A 286 7.15 -11.33 0.56
C ASP A 286 7.42 -9.90 0.13
N ARG A 287 6.44 -9.01 0.32
CA ARG A 287 6.62 -7.58 0.09
C ARG A 287 7.83 -7.01 0.82
N ARG A 288 7.96 -7.38 2.09
CA ARG A 288 9.04 -6.96 2.98
C ARG A 288 10.39 -7.45 2.48
N ARG A 289 10.50 -8.73 2.11
CA ARG A 289 11.72 -9.30 1.52
C ARG A 289 12.15 -8.54 0.25
N TRP A 290 11.18 -8.14 -0.56
CA TRP A 290 11.43 -7.38 -1.80
C TRP A 290 11.63 -5.89 -1.59
N PHE A 291 11.49 -5.35 -0.37
CA PHE A 291 11.58 -3.92 -0.11
C PHE A 291 12.95 -3.34 -0.45
N LEU A 292 14.03 -3.93 0.08
CA LEU A 292 15.38 -3.48 -0.22
C LEU A 292 15.80 -3.84 -1.65
N VAL A 293 15.37 -5.02 -2.14
CA VAL A 293 15.68 -5.50 -3.49
C VAL A 293 15.08 -4.57 -4.54
N GLY A 294 13.83 -4.12 -4.36
CA GLY A 294 13.14 -3.20 -5.28
C GLY A 294 13.44 -1.72 -5.05
N GLY A 295 14.57 -1.38 -4.43
CA GLY A 295 14.95 0.01 -4.17
C GLY A 295 13.90 0.79 -3.36
N GLN A 296 13.26 0.13 -2.38
CA GLN A 296 12.15 0.64 -1.56
C GLN A 296 10.86 0.99 -2.30
N GLN A 297 10.78 0.80 -3.61
CA GLN A 297 9.60 1.15 -4.41
C GLN A 297 8.45 0.14 -4.23
N THR A 298 8.72 -1.04 -3.67
CA THR A 298 7.67 -2.05 -3.41
C THR A 298 6.68 -1.63 -2.33
N LYS A 299 6.95 -0.57 -1.56
CA LYS A 299 5.96 0.07 -0.65
C LYS A 299 4.73 0.57 -1.40
N VAL A 300 4.86 0.85 -2.69
CA VAL A 300 3.75 1.28 -3.53
C VAL A 300 2.77 0.13 -3.77
N PHE A 301 3.22 -1.12 -3.63
CA PHE A 301 2.36 -2.28 -3.77
C PHE A 301 1.81 -2.75 -2.43
N THR A 302 0.74 -3.50 -2.55
CA THR A 302 0.07 -4.15 -1.44
C THR A 302 -0.08 -5.65 -1.67
N THR A 303 -0.77 -6.29 -0.73
CA THR A 303 -1.04 -7.71 -0.68
C THR A 303 -2.48 -8.04 -1.03
N VAL A 304 -2.73 -9.30 -1.44
CA VAL A 304 -4.07 -9.82 -1.72
C VAL A 304 -5.01 -9.67 -0.51
N PRO A 305 -4.63 -10.02 0.74
CA PRO A 305 -5.50 -9.83 1.90
C PRO A 305 -5.97 -8.39 2.09
N ARG A 306 -5.10 -7.40 1.79
CA ARG A 306 -5.47 -5.98 1.95
C ARG A 306 -6.51 -5.56 0.92
N PHE A 307 -6.42 -6.06 -0.31
CA PHE A 307 -7.46 -5.83 -1.33
C PHE A 307 -8.78 -6.49 -0.92
N LEU A 308 -8.75 -7.73 -0.43
CA LEU A 308 -9.96 -8.43 0.00
C LEU A 308 -10.63 -7.75 1.20
N ALA A 309 -9.84 -7.27 2.16
CA ALA A 309 -10.37 -6.46 3.27
C ALA A 309 -10.99 -5.14 2.80
N TYR A 310 -10.35 -4.45 1.85
CA TYR A 310 -10.89 -3.24 1.23
C TYR A 310 -12.22 -3.51 0.51
N ALA A 311 -12.28 -4.60 -0.26
CA ALA A 311 -13.48 -5.00 -0.98
C ALA A 311 -14.62 -5.38 -0.04
N ASP A 312 -14.34 -6.11 1.05
CA ASP A 312 -15.32 -6.43 2.09
C ASP A 312 -15.94 -5.16 2.69
N GLU A 313 -15.10 -4.20 3.09
CA GLU A 313 -15.55 -2.92 3.64
C GLU A 313 -16.45 -2.18 2.65
N ALA A 314 -16.03 -2.08 1.39
CA ALA A 314 -16.79 -1.41 0.34
C ALA A 314 -18.16 -2.09 0.09
N MET A 315 -18.19 -3.41 -0.02
CA MET A 315 -19.41 -4.16 -0.28
C MET A 315 -20.41 -4.10 0.88
N ARG A 316 -19.92 -4.12 2.12
CA ARG A 316 -20.76 -3.89 3.32
C ARG A 316 -21.37 -2.49 3.35
N ARG A 317 -20.69 -1.50 2.76
CA ARG A 317 -21.20 -0.14 2.54
C ARG A 317 -22.10 -0.01 1.30
N CYS A 318 -22.56 -1.13 0.76
CA CYS A 318 -23.45 -1.21 -0.38
C CYS A 318 -22.84 -0.78 -1.72
N VAL A 319 -21.53 -0.86 -1.87
CA VAL A 319 -20.90 -0.82 -3.20
C VAL A 319 -21.09 -2.18 -3.88
N TYR A 320 -21.46 -2.18 -5.16
CA TYR A 320 -21.67 -3.42 -5.90
C TYR A 320 -20.38 -4.00 -6.47
N ASN A 321 -19.42 -3.19 -6.88
CA ASN A 321 -18.19 -3.67 -7.51
C ASN A 321 -16.94 -3.14 -6.81
N ALA A 322 -16.04 -4.02 -6.40
CA ALA A 322 -14.70 -3.65 -5.96
C ALA A 322 -13.66 -4.12 -6.99
N VAL A 323 -12.92 -3.18 -7.56
CA VAL A 323 -11.95 -3.41 -8.64
C VAL A 323 -10.53 -3.31 -8.09
N GLY A 324 -9.69 -4.30 -8.38
CA GLY A 324 -8.28 -4.32 -8.00
C GLY A 324 -7.38 -4.65 -9.18
N LEU A 325 -6.29 -3.88 -9.33
CA LEU A 325 -5.23 -4.17 -10.29
C LEU A 325 -4.18 -5.08 -9.64
N PHE A 326 -4.05 -6.31 -10.12
CA PHE A 326 -3.06 -7.29 -9.68
C PHE A 326 -1.86 -7.18 -10.61
N CYS A 327 -0.67 -6.98 -10.07
CA CYS A 327 0.56 -6.69 -10.82
C CYS A 327 1.73 -7.45 -10.18
N HIS A 328 1.90 -8.71 -10.58
CA HIS A 328 2.90 -9.61 -10.02
C HIS A 328 4.22 -9.58 -10.82
N TRP A 329 5.33 -9.78 -10.11
CA TRP A 329 6.66 -9.88 -10.71
C TRP A 329 7.03 -11.32 -10.98
N ILE A 330 7.66 -11.55 -12.14
CA ILE A 330 8.11 -12.87 -12.54
C ILE A 330 9.62 -12.78 -12.75
N PRO A 331 10.47 -13.04 -11.74
CA PRO A 331 11.92 -12.81 -11.85
C PRO A 331 12.60 -13.69 -12.94
N GLN A 332 13.66 -13.19 -13.61
CA GLN A 332 14.48 -13.98 -14.58
C GLN A 332 15.44 -14.91 -13.87
N SER A 333 16.04 -14.41 -12.80
CA SER A 333 17.02 -15.11 -12.01
C SER A 333 16.44 -15.43 -10.64
N GLN A 334 16.85 -16.56 -10.07
CA GLN A 334 16.56 -16.87 -8.67
C GLN A 334 17.33 -15.95 -7.70
N HIS A 335 18.32 -15.21 -8.22
CA HIS A 335 19.21 -14.33 -7.48
C HIS A 335 19.04 -12.92 -8.05
N VAL A 336 18.32 -12.07 -7.32
CA VAL A 336 18.28 -10.63 -7.56
C VAL A 336 19.12 -9.99 -6.47
N ASP A 337 20.16 -9.28 -6.87
CA ASP A 337 21.07 -8.63 -5.93
C ASP A 337 20.34 -7.51 -5.19
N ARG A 338 20.75 -7.28 -3.94
CA ARG A 338 20.18 -6.20 -3.12
C ARG A 338 20.76 -4.88 -3.59
N VAL A 339 19.95 -3.82 -3.61
CA VAL A 339 20.45 -2.46 -3.79
C VAL A 339 21.15 -2.05 -2.49
N GLU A 340 22.48 -2.02 -2.50
CA GLU A 340 23.28 -1.74 -1.30
C GLU A 340 23.40 -0.24 -1.02
N ASP A 341 23.38 0.62 -2.05
CA ASP A 341 23.54 2.07 -1.93
C ASP A 341 22.48 2.87 -2.70
N LEU A 342 21.34 3.13 -2.05
CA LEU A 342 20.25 3.96 -2.58
C LEU A 342 20.64 5.44 -2.83
N VAL A 343 21.82 5.88 -2.40
CA VAL A 343 22.33 7.24 -2.64
C VAL A 343 23.10 7.31 -3.96
N ARG A 344 23.69 6.19 -4.40
CA ARG A 344 24.48 6.09 -5.64
C ARG A 344 23.75 5.40 -6.77
N ASP A 345 22.86 4.46 -6.45
CA ASP A 345 22.09 3.68 -7.41
C ASP A 345 20.70 4.31 -7.57
N ASP A 346 20.33 4.68 -8.81
CA ASP A 346 18.96 5.11 -9.08
C ASP A 346 18.03 3.89 -8.91
N PRO A 347 17.06 3.90 -7.97
CA PRO A 347 16.11 2.81 -7.83
C PRO A 347 15.38 2.51 -9.14
N ALA A 348 15.24 3.49 -10.04
CA ALA A 348 14.63 3.31 -11.34
C ALA A 348 15.41 2.36 -12.24
N ASP A 349 16.74 2.28 -12.12
CA ASP A 349 17.56 1.37 -12.92
C ASP A 349 17.20 -0.07 -12.62
N VAL A 350 16.93 -0.40 -11.36
CA VAL A 350 16.47 -1.74 -10.95
C VAL A 350 15.16 -2.13 -11.62
N TRP A 351 14.26 -1.17 -11.86
CA TRP A 351 12.95 -1.39 -12.46
C TRP A 351 12.94 -1.33 -13.99
N THR A 352 13.91 -0.63 -14.58
CA THR A 352 13.97 -0.36 -16.01
C THR A 352 15.02 -1.21 -16.73
N ASP A 353 16.02 -1.73 -16.01
CA ASP A 353 17.02 -2.65 -16.51
C ASP A 353 16.50 -4.10 -16.53
N ARG A 354 17.22 -5.00 -17.23
CA ARG A 354 16.78 -6.37 -17.51
C ARG A 354 16.72 -7.29 -16.29
N GLU A 355 17.26 -6.88 -15.14
CA GLU A 355 17.38 -7.72 -13.95
C GLU A 355 16.04 -7.94 -13.23
N MET A 356 15.19 -6.91 -13.10
CA MET A 356 13.78 -7.10 -12.73
C MET A 356 12.90 -7.18 -13.97
N MET A 357 12.19 -8.29 -14.09
CA MET A 357 11.31 -8.54 -15.23
C MET A 357 10.11 -7.61 -15.36
N ARG A 358 9.52 -7.69 -16.55
CA ARG A 358 8.17 -7.19 -16.83
C ARG A 358 7.19 -7.69 -15.78
N ARG A 359 6.28 -6.80 -15.35
CA ARG A 359 5.15 -7.18 -14.52
C ARG A 359 4.06 -7.83 -15.36
N TYR A 360 3.60 -8.96 -14.87
CA TYR A 360 2.35 -9.55 -15.32
C TYR A 360 1.20 -8.89 -14.56
N ALA A 361 0.20 -8.42 -15.30
CA ALA A 361 -0.98 -7.80 -14.72
C ALA A 361 -2.28 -8.51 -15.09
N ALA A 362 -3.20 -8.50 -14.14
CA ALA A 362 -4.58 -8.94 -14.24
C ALA A 362 -5.49 -7.99 -13.44
N VAL A 363 -6.79 -8.04 -13.68
CA VAL A 363 -7.77 -7.27 -12.91
C VAL A 363 -8.74 -8.22 -12.24
N MET A 364 -8.94 -8.06 -10.93
CA MET A 364 -9.99 -8.76 -10.20
C MET A 364 -11.13 -7.77 -9.93
N ILE A 365 -12.35 -8.19 -10.26
CA ILE A 365 -13.58 -7.49 -9.89
C ILE A 365 -14.39 -8.42 -8.99
N LEU A 366 -14.58 -8.01 -7.75
CA LEU A 366 -15.50 -8.65 -6.82
C LEU A 366 -16.83 -7.94 -6.92
N ARG A 367 -17.85 -8.65 -7.39
CA ARG A 367 -19.19 -8.11 -7.58
C ARG A 367 -20.15 -8.69 -6.57
N ARG A 368 -20.74 -7.83 -5.74
CA ARG A 368 -21.77 -8.18 -4.78
C ARG A 368 -23.08 -8.51 -5.49
N ILE A 369 -23.74 -9.55 -5.00
CA ILE A 369 -25.08 -9.97 -5.40
C ILE A 369 -26.01 -9.70 -4.22
N ALA A 370 -27.07 -8.95 -4.46
CA ALA A 370 -28.01 -8.57 -3.41
C ALA A 370 -28.84 -9.79 -3.01
N THR A 371 -28.61 -10.33 -1.80
CA THR A 371 -29.43 -11.41 -1.25
C THR A 371 -30.01 -11.07 0.12
N PRO A 372 -31.17 -11.65 0.50
CA PRO A 372 -31.75 -11.46 1.82
C PRO A 372 -30.95 -12.15 2.95
N LEU A 373 -30.11 -13.13 2.59
CA LEU A 373 -29.38 -13.99 3.51
C LEU A 373 -27.89 -13.96 3.15
N GLY A 374 -27.11 -13.15 3.87
CA GLY A 374 -25.66 -13.08 3.73
C GLY A 374 -25.15 -12.26 2.55
N MET A 375 -23.86 -12.40 2.25
CA MET A 375 -23.21 -11.74 1.10
C MET A 375 -22.80 -12.81 0.10
N ARG A 376 -23.33 -12.72 -1.13
CA ARG A 376 -22.91 -13.55 -2.26
C ARG A 376 -22.13 -12.68 -3.24
N ILE A 377 -21.12 -13.25 -3.89
CA ILE A 377 -20.30 -12.53 -4.87
C ILE A 377 -20.05 -13.32 -6.15
N HIS A 378 -19.92 -12.59 -7.26
CA HIS A 378 -19.25 -13.04 -8.47
C HIS A 378 -17.81 -12.55 -8.47
N VAL A 379 -16.91 -13.39 -8.98
CA VAL A 379 -15.50 -13.05 -9.15
C VAL A 379 -15.21 -13.00 -10.63
N VAL A 380 -14.88 -11.82 -11.15
CA VAL A 380 -14.45 -11.65 -12.55
C VAL A 380 -12.95 -11.38 -12.57
N TRP A 381 -12.19 -12.33 -13.08
CA TRP A 381 -10.73 -12.25 -13.23
C TRP A 381 -10.37 -11.99 -14.68
N TYR A 382 -10.13 -10.72 -15.00
CA TYR A 382 -9.63 -10.31 -16.30
C TYR A 382 -8.13 -10.61 -16.43
N ASP A 383 -7.79 -11.49 -17.37
CA ASP A 383 -6.43 -11.98 -17.55
C ASP A 383 -6.04 -11.97 -19.04
N PRO A 384 -5.35 -10.92 -19.51
CA PRO A 384 -5.03 -10.76 -20.93
C PRO A 384 -4.03 -11.81 -21.45
N TRP A 385 -3.29 -12.50 -20.57
CA TRP A 385 -2.32 -13.52 -20.93
C TRP A 385 -2.95 -14.73 -21.65
N PHE A 386 -4.23 -15.03 -21.39
CA PHE A 386 -4.92 -16.14 -22.05
C PHE A 386 -5.23 -15.91 -23.52
N ARG A 387 -5.38 -14.65 -23.96
CA ARG A 387 -5.84 -14.31 -25.33
C ARG A 387 -4.85 -13.51 -26.15
N ASP A 388 -4.00 -12.71 -25.51
CA ASP A 388 -2.96 -11.96 -26.20
C ASP A 388 -1.70 -12.82 -26.35
N GLY A 389 -1.49 -13.34 -27.56
CA GLY A 389 -0.34 -14.20 -27.87
C GLY A 389 1.02 -13.52 -27.68
N ILE A 390 1.09 -12.20 -27.82
CA ILE A 390 2.32 -11.43 -27.61
C ILE A 390 2.63 -11.39 -26.11
N ILE A 391 1.64 -11.12 -25.26
CA ILE A 391 1.79 -11.19 -23.80
C ILE A 391 2.23 -12.60 -23.39
N ARG A 392 1.57 -13.64 -23.91
CA ARG A 392 1.93 -15.03 -23.60
C ARG A 392 3.38 -15.35 -23.98
N GLN A 393 3.82 -14.93 -25.15
CA GLN A 393 5.20 -15.13 -25.60
C GLN A 393 6.22 -14.41 -24.71
N GLN A 394 5.90 -13.19 -24.25
CA GLN A 394 6.78 -12.42 -23.37
C GLN A 394 7.04 -13.11 -22.03
N PHE A 395 6.05 -13.85 -21.52
CA PHE A 395 6.13 -14.58 -20.25
C PHE A 395 6.33 -16.08 -20.41
N GLY A 396 6.84 -16.55 -21.56
CA GLY A 396 6.97 -17.99 -21.83
C GLY A 396 7.85 -18.76 -20.81
N HIS A 397 8.86 -18.12 -20.23
CA HIS A 397 9.70 -18.71 -19.17
C HIS A 397 9.00 -18.73 -17.79
N GLY A 398 7.90 -17.98 -17.63
CA GLY A 398 7.22 -17.72 -16.38
C GLY A 398 5.80 -18.29 -16.32
N GLU A 399 5.41 -19.12 -17.28
CA GLU A 399 4.06 -19.70 -17.37
C GLU A 399 3.67 -20.47 -16.09
N GLN A 400 4.61 -21.22 -15.52
CA GLN A 400 4.38 -21.92 -14.25
C GLN A 400 4.18 -20.93 -13.10
N ALA A 401 5.05 -19.91 -12.98
CA ALA A 401 4.94 -18.89 -11.92
C ALA A 401 3.62 -18.09 -12.00
N ILE A 402 3.16 -17.74 -13.20
CA ILE A 402 1.84 -17.11 -13.40
C ILE A 402 0.72 -18.06 -12.97
N THR A 403 0.84 -19.34 -13.28
CA THR A 403 -0.16 -20.35 -12.91
C THR A 403 -0.21 -20.55 -11.40
N ASP A 404 0.93 -20.73 -10.75
CA ASP A 404 1.05 -20.88 -9.29
C ASP A 404 0.50 -19.64 -8.58
N TYR A 405 0.88 -18.44 -9.04
CA TYR A 405 0.35 -17.19 -8.51
C TYR A 405 -1.18 -17.14 -8.57
N ARG A 406 -1.80 -17.53 -9.69
CA ARG A 406 -3.26 -17.55 -9.84
C ARG A 406 -3.93 -18.57 -8.91
N VAL A 407 -3.31 -19.74 -8.74
CA VAL A 407 -3.80 -20.76 -7.80
C VAL A 407 -3.77 -20.22 -6.38
N GLU A 408 -2.65 -19.64 -5.95
CA GLU A 408 -2.52 -19.07 -4.60
C GLU A 408 -3.49 -17.90 -4.35
N VAL A 409 -3.66 -16.99 -5.32
CA VAL A 409 -4.67 -15.91 -5.21
C VAL A 409 -6.07 -16.49 -5.02
N ASN A 410 -6.42 -17.55 -5.78
CA ASN A 410 -7.72 -18.19 -5.71
C ASN A 410 -7.94 -18.92 -4.37
N GLU A 411 -6.90 -19.58 -3.85
CA GLU A 411 -6.93 -20.19 -2.51
C GLU A 411 -7.16 -19.14 -1.42
N MET A 412 -6.44 -18.02 -1.47
CA MET A 412 -6.61 -16.91 -0.53
C MET A 412 -8.00 -16.28 -0.61
N LEU A 413 -8.54 -16.14 -1.82
CA LEU A 413 -9.91 -15.67 -2.05
C LEU A 413 -10.95 -16.61 -1.43
N ASN A 414 -10.81 -17.92 -1.65
CA ASN A 414 -11.69 -18.93 -1.06
C ASN A 414 -11.63 -18.92 0.46
N GLN A 415 -10.42 -18.84 1.02
CA GLN A 415 -10.21 -18.77 2.46
C GLN A 415 -10.87 -17.53 3.06
N TRP A 416 -10.61 -16.35 2.49
CA TRP A 416 -11.22 -15.10 2.93
C TRP A 416 -12.75 -15.15 2.85
N ALA A 417 -13.31 -15.71 1.77
CA ALA A 417 -14.75 -15.84 1.61
C ALA A 417 -15.35 -16.75 2.71
N ALA A 418 -14.71 -17.89 2.99
CA ALA A 418 -15.13 -18.80 4.07
C ALA A 418 -15.07 -18.12 5.45
N GLU A 419 -13.98 -17.42 5.76
CA GLU A 419 -13.79 -16.71 7.03
C GLU A 419 -14.83 -15.60 7.26
N ASN A 420 -15.25 -14.94 6.18
CA ASN A 420 -16.21 -13.83 6.23
C ASN A 420 -17.66 -14.25 5.96
N ARG A 421 -17.92 -15.56 5.80
CA ARG A 421 -19.24 -16.13 5.46
C ARG A 421 -19.83 -15.53 4.18
N ILE A 422 -18.96 -15.36 3.19
CA ILE A 422 -19.29 -14.90 1.84
C ILE A 422 -19.39 -16.13 0.94
N GLU A 423 -20.50 -16.26 0.23
CA GLU A 423 -20.65 -17.30 -0.79
C GLU A 423 -20.12 -16.78 -2.12
N ILE A 424 -19.17 -17.49 -2.72
CA ILE A 424 -18.76 -17.22 -4.09
C ILE A 424 -19.70 -18.02 -4.99
N GLU A 425 -20.62 -17.33 -5.67
CA GLU A 425 -21.62 -17.97 -6.53
C GLU A 425 -21.00 -18.46 -7.83
N SER A 426 -20.13 -17.65 -8.44
CA SER A 426 -19.46 -18.01 -9.68
C SER A 426 -18.12 -17.28 -9.83
N LYS A 427 -17.23 -17.87 -10.63
CA LYS A 427 -15.92 -17.32 -10.98
C LYS A 427 -15.74 -17.35 -12.48
N TYR A 428 -15.32 -16.23 -13.04
CA TYR A 428 -15.09 -16.05 -14.46
C TYR A 428 -13.64 -15.64 -14.70
N TYR A 429 -13.00 -16.26 -15.67
CA TYR A 429 -11.61 -15.95 -16.06
C TYR A 429 -11.54 -15.50 -17.52
N ARG A 430 -10.43 -14.87 -17.91
CA ARG A 430 -10.11 -14.38 -19.27
C ARG A 430 -10.70 -13.00 -19.56
N GLY A 431 -11.56 -12.88 -20.57
CA GLY A 431 -12.11 -11.60 -21.03
C GLY A 431 -11.49 -11.06 -22.33
N PRO A 432 -12.02 -9.93 -22.82
CA PRO A 432 -11.67 -9.39 -24.14
C PRO A 432 -10.35 -8.60 -24.10
N VAL A 433 -9.46 -8.87 -25.06
CA VAL A 433 -8.20 -8.11 -25.21
C VAL A 433 -8.36 -7.04 -26.28
N SER A 434 -7.85 -5.85 -26.02
CA SER A 434 -7.85 -4.76 -27.01
C SER A 434 -6.80 -5.02 -28.08
N SER A 435 -7.16 -4.80 -29.34
CA SER A 435 -6.23 -4.80 -30.48
C SER A 435 -5.70 -3.41 -30.81
N GLU A 436 -6.01 -2.39 -29.99
CA GLU A 436 -5.58 -1.01 -30.23
C GLU A 436 -4.05 -0.89 -30.20
N ALA A 437 -3.52 -0.09 -31.14
CA ALA A 437 -2.11 0.18 -31.24
C ALA A 437 -1.61 0.88 -29.97
N GLY A 438 -0.61 0.28 -29.32
CA GLY A 438 -0.06 0.77 -28.06
C GLY A 438 -0.62 0.09 -26.82
N VAL A 439 -1.75 -0.63 -26.90
CA VAL A 439 -2.31 -1.44 -25.80
C VAL A 439 -1.93 -2.91 -25.95
N ALA A 440 -2.02 -3.43 -27.19
CA ALA A 440 -1.71 -4.82 -27.49
C ALA A 440 -0.26 -5.20 -27.10
N GLY A 441 -0.09 -6.42 -26.58
CA GLY A 441 1.22 -6.94 -26.21
C GLY A 441 1.80 -6.45 -24.90
N ASP A 442 1.06 -5.70 -24.07
CA ASP A 442 1.47 -5.34 -22.70
C ASP A 442 0.34 -5.55 -21.70
N SER A 443 0.55 -6.45 -20.73
CA SER A 443 -0.50 -6.84 -19.78
C SER A 443 -0.98 -5.68 -18.88
N VAL A 444 -0.09 -4.76 -18.52
CA VAL A 444 -0.45 -3.61 -17.68
C VAL A 444 -1.32 -2.64 -18.47
N ARG A 445 -0.96 -2.34 -19.72
CA ARG A 445 -1.77 -1.49 -20.60
C ARG A 445 -3.15 -2.09 -20.88
N GLN A 446 -3.20 -3.39 -21.17
CA GLN A 446 -4.47 -4.11 -21.32
C GLN A 446 -5.36 -3.98 -20.08
N CYS A 447 -4.78 -4.07 -18.88
CA CYS A 447 -5.53 -3.94 -17.63
C CYS A 447 -6.04 -2.51 -17.38
N PHE A 448 -5.22 -1.48 -17.62
CA PHE A 448 -5.69 -0.09 -17.50
C PHE A 448 -6.79 0.23 -18.50
N ASN A 449 -6.63 -0.20 -19.76
CA ASN A 449 -7.66 -0.04 -20.79
C ASN A 449 -8.97 -0.76 -20.40
N PHE A 450 -8.86 -1.97 -19.84
CA PHE A 450 -10.02 -2.72 -19.35
C PHE A 450 -10.72 -1.98 -18.20
N ILE A 451 -9.98 -1.53 -17.18
CA ILE A 451 -10.52 -0.76 -16.05
C ILE A 451 -11.21 0.52 -16.55
N GLU A 452 -10.57 1.27 -17.44
CA GLU A 452 -11.15 2.49 -18.01
C GLU A 452 -12.45 2.17 -18.76
N THR A 453 -12.46 1.11 -19.57
CA THR A 453 -13.63 0.71 -20.34
C THR A 453 -14.81 0.36 -19.42
N VAL A 454 -14.59 -0.48 -18.40
CA VAL A 454 -15.67 -0.91 -17.47
C VAL A 454 -16.14 0.21 -16.54
N THR A 455 -15.29 1.18 -16.24
CA THR A 455 -15.65 2.31 -15.36
C THR A 455 -16.24 3.52 -16.09
N SER A 456 -16.04 3.62 -17.42
CA SER A 456 -16.50 4.73 -18.24
C SER A 456 -18.01 4.73 -18.53
N GLY A 457 -18.68 3.57 -18.42
CA GLY A 457 -20.11 3.40 -18.71
C GLY A 457 -20.49 3.59 -20.19
N LYS A 458 -19.51 3.75 -21.10
CA LYS A 458 -19.80 4.07 -22.50
C LYS A 458 -19.92 2.84 -23.41
N TRP A 459 -19.24 1.73 -23.11
CA TRP A 459 -19.10 0.60 -24.07
C TRP A 459 -19.20 -0.80 -23.47
N PHE A 460 -18.92 -1.00 -22.18
CA PHE A 460 -19.07 -2.29 -21.49
C PHE A 460 -19.34 -2.06 -20.00
N GLU A 461 -20.60 -1.85 -19.61
CA GLU A 461 -20.96 -2.20 -18.25
C GLU A 461 -20.83 -3.71 -18.13
N LEU A 462 -20.26 -4.21 -17.03
CA LEU A 462 -20.27 -5.64 -16.77
C LEU A 462 -21.74 -6.09 -16.83
N PRO A 463 -22.09 -7.10 -17.66
CA PRO A 463 -23.47 -7.58 -17.80
C PRO A 463 -24.08 -7.86 -16.44
N GLU A 464 -25.39 -7.78 -16.24
CA GLU A 464 -25.99 -8.09 -14.93
C GLU A 464 -25.55 -9.46 -14.38
N PRO A 465 -25.51 -9.69 -13.05
CA PRO A 465 -25.04 -10.94 -12.49
C PRO A 465 -25.75 -12.16 -13.09
N GLU A 466 -27.02 -12.03 -13.43
CA GLU A 466 -27.84 -13.10 -13.99
C GLU A 466 -27.56 -13.37 -15.49
N ASP A 467 -26.87 -12.47 -16.19
CA ASP A 467 -26.56 -12.58 -17.62
C ASP A 467 -25.19 -13.24 -17.86
N GLU A 468 -25.08 -14.50 -17.44
CA GLU A 468 -23.89 -15.32 -17.67
C GLU A 468 -23.54 -15.40 -19.17
N GLN A 469 -24.56 -15.45 -20.04
CA GLN A 469 -24.36 -15.57 -21.48
C GLN A 469 -23.66 -14.34 -22.06
N ALA A 470 -23.97 -13.14 -21.58
CA ALA A 470 -23.25 -11.93 -21.99
C ALA A 470 -21.77 -11.96 -21.55
N LEU A 471 -21.45 -12.46 -20.35
CA LEU A 471 -20.05 -12.66 -19.92
C LEU A 471 -19.31 -13.65 -20.83
N LEU A 472 -19.96 -14.76 -21.21
CA LEU A 472 -19.43 -15.72 -22.16
C LEU A 472 -19.17 -15.08 -23.54
N ASN A 473 -20.11 -14.26 -24.03
CA ASN A 473 -19.99 -13.54 -25.30
C ASN A 473 -18.85 -12.52 -25.27
N MET A 474 -18.59 -11.91 -24.12
CA MET A 474 -17.41 -11.05 -23.90
C MET A 474 -16.10 -11.84 -23.83
N GLY A 475 -16.17 -13.17 -23.79
CA GLY A 475 -15.02 -14.05 -23.81
C GLY A 475 -14.50 -14.48 -22.44
N PHE A 476 -15.26 -14.23 -21.39
CA PHE A 476 -15.04 -14.85 -20.10
C PHE A 476 -15.45 -16.32 -20.12
N VAL A 477 -14.85 -17.12 -19.24
CA VAL A 477 -15.13 -18.56 -19.11
C VAL A 477 -15.34 -18.88 -17.64
N PRO A 478 -16.43 -19.60 -17.27
CA PRO A 478 -16.65 -20.02 -15.90
C PRO A 478 -15.57 -21.00 -15.46
N VAL A 479 -15.17 -20.91 -14.20
CA VAL A 479 -14.28 -21.88 -13.56
C VAL A 479 -15.11 -22.71 -12.60
N CYS A 480 -15.11 -24.02 -12.86
CA CYS A 480 -15.79 -25.02 -12.06
C CYS A 480 -15.17 -25.16 -10.66
#